data_AF-A0A8H9IA63-F1
#
_entry.id   AF-A0A8H9IA63-F1
#
_cell.length_a   1.000
_cell.length_b   1.000
_cell.length_c   1.000
_cell.angle_alpha   90.00
_cell.angle_beta   90.00
_cell.angle_gamma   90.00
#
_symmetry.space_group_name_H-M   'P 1'
#
loop_
_entity.id
_entity.type
_entity.pdbx_description
1 polymer ?
#
loop_
_entity_poly.entity_id
_entity_poly.type
_entity_poly.pdbx_seq_one_letter_code
_entity_poly.pdbx_strand_id
1 'polypeptide(L)'
;MTAQKNNPLHGLTLQHIVETLVEKLGWEQMHEQVKINCFANDPSIKSSLKFLRKTPWARSKVESLYLYTMRSKSPQTKKQPEPVSAAEEFVWPEPKKPKD
;
A
#
# COMPACT_ATOMS: atom_id res chain seq x y z
N MET A 1 25.58 19.81 -14.01
CA MET A 1 25.42 19.15 -12.70
C MET A 1 25.35 20.23 -11.62
N THR A 2 24.29 20.24 -10.81
CA THR A 2 24.13 20.86 -9.46
C THR A 2 22.63 20.88 -9.14
N ALA A 3 22.08 19.88 -8.47
CA ALA A 3 22.04 19.69 -7.02
C ALA A 3 21.18 20.74 -6.26
N GLN A 4 19.95 20.31 -5.96
CA GLN A 4 19.16 20.57 -4.74
C GLN A 4 18.79 22.02 -4.41
N LYS A 5 17.51 22.38 -4.65
CA LYS A 5 16.89 23.60 -4.12
C LYS A 5 15.62 23.24 -3.33
N ASN A 6 15.83 23.10 -2.03
CA ASN A 6 14.86 23.36 -0.96
C ASN A 6 13.63 22.45 -0.86
N ASN A 7 13.73 21.54 0.10
CA ASN A 7 12.71 20.76 0.82
C ASN A 7 11.33 20.47 0.17
N PRO A 8 10.98 19.18 0.01
CA PRO A 8 10.26 18.64 -1.14
C PRO A 8 8.75 18.37 -0.90
N LEU A 9 8.05 19.19 -0.11
CA LEU A 9 6.66 18.90 0.32
C LEU A 9 5.57 19.67 -0.44
N HIS A 10 5.90 20.36 -1.53
CA HIS A 10 4.91 21.07 -2.33
C HIS A 10 4.24 20.11 -3.33
N GLY A 11 3.05 19.58 -3.01
CA GLY A 11 2.25 18.76 -3.92
C GLY A 11 2.49 17.26 -3.80
N LEU A 12 2.30 16.70 -2.59
CA LEU A 12 2.30 15.26 -2.35
C LEU A 12 1.28 14.56 -3.27
N THR A 13 1.79 13.91 -4.30
CA THR A 13 0.98 13.12 -5.21
C THR A 13 0.74 11.73 -4.62
N LEU A 14 -0.33 11.07 -5.08
CA LEU A 14 -0.57 9.66 -4.76
C LEU A 14 0.64 8.78 -5.10
N GLN A 15 1.43 9.17 -6.10
CA GLN A 15 2.69 8.52 -6.44
C GLN A 15 3.69 8.61 -5.29
N HIS A 16 3.92 9.81 -4.78
CA HIS A 16 4.88 10.03 -3.71
C HIS A 16 4.46 9.31 -2.41
N ILE A 17 3.15 9.27 -2.13
CA ILE A 17 2.61 8.52 -0.98
C ILE A 17 2.97 7.03 -1.08
N VAL A 18 2.73 6.43 -2.25
CA VAL A 18 3.05 5.01 -2.49
C VAL A 18 4.56 4.79 -2.45
N GLU A 19 5.35 5.62 -3.12
CA GLU A 19 6.83 5.52 -3.11
C GLU A 19 7.38 5.58 -1.68
N THR A 20 6.89 6.53 -0.86
CA THR A 20 7.32 6.66 0.54
C THR A 20 6.91 5.44 1.38
N LEU A 21 5.70 4.91 1.17
CA LEU A 21 5.24 3.72 1.90
C LEU A 21 6.05 2.49 1.51
N VAL A 22 6.33 2.29 0.23
CA VAL A 22 7.17 1.20 -0.26
C VAL A 22 8.60 1.32 0.26
N GLU A 23 9.18 2.53 0.27
CA GLU A 23 10.54 2.76 0.77
C GLU A 23 10.65 2.47 2.28
N LYS A 24 9.60 2.76 3.06
CA LYS A 24 9.60 2.56 4.52
C LYS A 24 9.16 1.16 4.96
N LEU A 25 8.18 0.56 4.30
CA LEU A 25 7.52 -0.69 4.72
C LEU A 25 7.80 -1.85 3.76
N GLY A 26 8.06 -1.56 2.49
CA GLY A 26 8.12 -2.57 1.43
C GLY A 26 6.75 -2.98 0.91
N TRP A 27 6.76 -3.72 -0.19
CA TRP A 27 5.54 -4.17 -0.89
C TRP A 27 4.74 -5.19 -0.09
N GLU A 28 5.39 -6.06 0.67
CA GLU A 28 4.73 -7.09 1.50
C GLU A 28 3.86 -6.48 2.59
N GLN A 29 4.38 -5.52 3.36
CA GLN A 29 3.60 -4.83 4.39
C GLN A 29 2.46 -4.00 3.79
N MET A 30 2.65 -3.41 2.61
CA MET A 30 1.56 -2.72 1.91
C MET A 30 0.47 -3.70 1.47
N HIS A 31 0.85 -4.89 0.98
CA HIS A 31 -0.09 -5.96 0.67
C HIS A 31 -0.86 -6.39 1.92
N GLU A 32 -0.20 -6.58 3.06
CA GLU A 32 -0.86 -7.01 4.29
C GLU A 32 -1.86 -5.98 4.85
N GLN A 33 -1.51 -4.69 4.78
CA GLN A 33 -2.36 -3.60 5.28
C GLN A 33 -3.54 -3.31 4.35
N VAL A 34 -3.28 -3.19 3.05
CA VAL A 34 -4.30 -2.80 2.07
C VAL A 34 -5.09 -4.03 1.59
N LYS A 35 -4.48 -5.22 1.61
CA LYS A 35 -4.98 -6.52 1.11
C LYS A 35 -5.35 -6.46 -0.37
N ILE A 36 -4.46 -5.93 -1.20
CA ILE A 36 -4.64 -5.86 -2.65
C ILE A 36 -3.54 -6.60 -3.40
N ASN A 37 -3.93 -7.45 -4.35
CA ASN A 37 -3.01 -8.26 -5.16
C ASN A 37 -2.06 -7.42 -6.02
N CYS A 38 -2.37 -6.13 -6.25
CA CYS A 38 -1.51 -5.23 -6.99
C CYS A 38 -0.09 -5.15 -6.41
N PHE A 39 0.07 -5.27 -5.09
CA PHE A 39 1.38 -5.22 -4.43
C PHE A 39 2.10 -6.57 -4.39
N ALA A 40 1.40 -7.68 -4.61
CA ALA A 40 1.98 -9.03 -4.61
C ALA A 40 2.37 -9.51 -6.01
N ASN A 41 1.52 -9.23 -7.02
CA ASN A 41 1.69 -9.77 -8.37
C ASN A 41 2.49 -8.83 -9.30
N ASP A 42 2.31 -7.52 -9.17
CA ASP A 42 2.99 -6.51 -9.99
C ASP A 42 3.46 -5.34 -9.11
N PRO A 43 4.45 -5.57 -8.22
CA PRO A 43 4.98 -4.56 -7.30
C PRO A 43 5.72 -3.45 -8.06
N SER A 44 4.95 -2.52 -8.62
CA SER A 44 5.43 -1.36 -9.34
C SER A 44 4.57 -0.15 -9.06
N ILE A 45 5.22 1.00 -8.92
CA ILE A 45 4.57 2.28 -8.65
C ILE A 45 3.53 2.61 -9.74
N LYS A 46 3.88 2.39 -11.02
CA LYS A 46 2.98 2.70 -12.15
C LYS A 46 1.73 1.80 -12.16
N SER A 47 1.90 0.51 -11.87
CA SER A 47 0.80 -0.47 -11.79
C SER A 47 -0.12 -0.14 -10.61
N SER A 48 0.48 0.15 -9.45
CA SER A 48 -0.21 0.59 -8.24
C SER A 48 -1.04 1.84 -8.48
N LEU A 49 -0.49 2.86 -9.11
CA LEU A 49 -1.23 4.08 -9.44
C LEU A 49 -2.39 3.84 -10.40
N LYS A 50 -2.20 2.99 -11.42
CA LYS A 50 -3.27 2.60 -12.34
C LYS A 50 -4.40 1.89 -11.59
N PHE A 51 -4.06 1.04 -10.62
CA PHE A 51 -5.03 0.36 -9.76
C PHE A 51 -5.75 1.32 -8.82
N LEU A 52 -5.03 2.18 -8.11
CA LEU A 52 -5.60 3.18 -7.19
C LEU A 52 -6.43 4.27 -7.92
N ARG A 53 -6.27 4.42 -9.25
CA ARG A 53 -7.16 5.23 -10.08
C ARG A 53 -8.49 4.55 -10.36
N LYS A 54 -8.50 3.23 -10.56
CA LYS A 54 -9.72 2.44 -10.80
C LYS A 54 -10.47 2.10 -9.51
N THR A 55 -9.77 2.04 -8.39
CA THR A 55 -10.29 1.54 -7.12
C THR A 55 -10.21 2.62 -6.04
N PRO A 56 -11.24 3.49 -5.88
CA PRO A 56 -11.18 4.64 -4.99
C PRO A 56 -11.06 4.25 -3.51
N TRP A 57 -11.71 3.17 -3.08
CA TRP A 57 -11.60 2.70 -1.68
C TRP A 57 -10.15 2.31 -1.31
N ALA A 58 -9.38 1.78 -2.27
CA ALA A 58 -7.99 1.39 -2.06
C ALA A 58 -7.09 2.63 -1.91
N ARG A 59 -7.39 3.71 -2.65
CA ARG A 59 -6.71 5.00 -2.51
C ARG A 59 -6.86 5.54 -1.09
N SER A 60 -8.10 5.65 -0.60
CA SER A 60 -8.35 6.15 0.76
C SER A 60 -7.67 5.29 1.83
N LYS A 61 -7.56 3.98 1.61
CA LYS A 61 -6.85 3.07 2.52
C LYS A 61 -5.33 3.29 2.51
N VAL A 62 -4.73 3.51 1.34
CA VAL A 62 -3.30 3.85 1.19
C VAL A 62 -3.00 5.22 1.83
N GLU A 63 -3.86 6.22 1.64
CA GLU A 63 -3.72 7.53 2.28
C GLU A 63 -3.82 7.43 3.81
N SER A 64 -4.77 6.64 4.32
CA SER A 64 -4.91 6.38 5.75
C SER A 64 -3.67 5.69 6.33
N LEU A 65 -3.10 4.71 5.61
CA LEU A 65 -1.87 4.03 6.00
C LEU A 65 -0.69 5.00 6.03
N TYR A 66 -0.58 5.89 5.04
CA TYR A 66 0.44 6.94 5.01
C TYR A 66 0.36 7.85 6.23
N LEU A 67 -0.83 8.33 6.57
CA LEU A 67 -1.04 9.15 7.76
C LEU A 67 -0.65 8.40 9.04
N TYR A 68 -1.02 7.12 9.16
CA TYR A 68 -0.63 6.28 10.28
C TYR A 68 0.90 6.17 10.39
N THR A 69 1.58 5.75 9.32
CA THR A 69 3.04 5.58 9.27
C THR A 69 3.82 6.89 9.49
N MET A 70 3.22 8.05 9.16
CA MET A 70 3.80 9.36 9.45
C MET A 70 3.52 9.83 10.89
N ARG A 71 2.35 9.52 11.44
CA ARG A 71 1.96 9.83 12.83
C ARG A 71 2.76 9.01 13.84
N SER A 72 3.12 7.77 13.51
CA SER A 72 3.87 6.84 14.37
C SER A 72 5.33 7.21 14.66
N LYS A 73 5.79 8.41 14.29
CA LYS A 73 7.05 8.98 14.82
C LYS A 73 6.98 9.30 16.32
N SER A 74 5.81 9.16 16.96
CA SER A 74 5.69 9.05 18.42
C SER A 74 5.62 7.56 18.81
N PRO A 75 6.44 7.07 19.74
CA PRO A 75 6.58 5.64 20.05
C PRO A 75 5.31 5.13 20.72
N GLN A 76 4.36 4.65 19.92
CA GLN A 76 3.18 3.94 20.39
C GLN A 76 3.28 2.51 19.88
N THR A 77 3.36 1.65 20.88
CA THR A 77 3.83 0.29 20.87
C THR A 77 2.81 -0.66 20.23
N LYS A 78 3.29 -1.77 19.64
CA LYS A 78 2.64 -3.09 19.60
C LYS A 78 1.41 -3.30 18.69
N LYS A 79 1.62 -4.00 17.57
CA LYS A 79 1.23 -5.42 17.37
C LYS A 79 1.39 -5.79 15.88
N GLN A 80 2.54 -6.36 15.53
CA GLN A 80 2.54 -7.47 14.58
C GLN A 80 2.22 -8.71 15.43
N PRO A 81 1.11 -9.43 15.22
CA PRO A 81 1.03 -10.81 15.66
C PRO A 81 2.06 -11.63 14.86
N GLU A 82 2.73 -12.52 15.59
CA GLU A 82 3.77 -13.44 15.17
C GLU A 82 3.39 -14.32 13.96
N PRO A 83 4.39 -14.90 13.25
CA PRO A 83 4.17 -15.69 12.05
C PRO A 83 3.31 -16.92 12.37
N VAL A 84 2.04 -16.89 11.95
CA VAL A 84 1.23 -18.11 11.88
C VAL A 84 1.72 -18.92 10.69
N SER A 85 2.76 -19.68 10.98
CA SER A 85 3.06 -20.95 10.33
C SER A 85 1.78 -21.75 10.12
N ALA A 86 1.71 -22.41 8.97
CA ALA A 86 0.69 -23.36 8.54
C ALA A 86 -0.65 -22.76 8.08
N ALA A 87 -0.83 -22.79 6.77
CA ALA A 87 -2.07 -23.04 6.04
C ALA A 87 -3.37 -22.90 6.84
N GLU A 88 -4.15 -21.88 6.54
CA GLU A 88 -5.59 -22.10 6.44
C GLU A 88 -6.22 -21.19 5.38
N GLU A 89 -6.97 -21.86 4.52
CA GLU A 89 -7.63 -21.42 3.32
C GLU A 89 -8.71 -20.38 3.64
N PHE A 90 -8.50 -19.11 3.27
CA PHE A 90 -9.62 -18.17 3.12
C PHE A 90 -9.78 -17.81 1.65
N VAL A 91 -10.41 -18.74 0.92
CA VAL A 91 -10.84 -18.58 -0.47
C VAL A 91 -11.82 -17.40 -0.55
N TRP A 92 -11.43 -16.37 -1.32
CA TRP A 92 -12.32 -15.29 -1.72
C TRP A 92 -13.28 -15.80 -2.81
N PRO A 93 -14.60 -15.56 -2.71
CA PRO A 93 -15.56 -16.15 -3.63
C PRO A 93 -15.36 -15.65 -5.07
N GLU A 94 -15.30 -16.62 -5.98
CA GLU A 94 -15.12 -16.48 -7.41
C GLU A 94 -16.28 -15.69 -8.06
N PRO A 95 -16.00 -14.71 -8.94
CA PRO A 95 -17.05 -14.00 -9.66
C PRO A 95 -17.70 -14.94 -10.68
N LYS A 96 -18.99 -15.27 -10.47
CA LYS A 96 -19.79 -16.07 -11.40
C LYS A 96 -19.81 -15.43 -12.78
N LYS A 97 -19.23 -16.13 -13.77
CA LYS A 97 -19.40 -15.79 -15.19
C LYS A 97 -20.88 -15.94 -15.57
N PRO A 98 -21.50 -14.94 -16.23
CA PRO A 98 -22.81 -15.12 -16.85
C PRO A 98 -22.65 -16.03 -18.07
N LYS A 99 -23.58 -16.99 -18.20
CA LYS A 99 -23.74 -17.86 -19.35
C LYS A 99 -25.00 -17.42 -20.08
N ASP A 100 -24.80 -16.78 -21.23
CA ASP A 100 -25.68 -16.86 -22.39
C ASP A 100 -24.76 -16.89 -23.62
#